data_AF-A0AAJ7T999-F1
#
_entry.id   AF-A0AAJ7T999-F1
#
_cell.length_a   1.000
_cell.length_b   1.000
_cell.length_c   1.000
_cell.angle_alpha   90.00
_cell.angle_beta   90.00
_cell.angle_gamma   90.00
#
_symmetry.space_group_name_H-M   'P 1'
#
loop_
_entity.id
_entity.type
_entity.pdbx_description
1 polymer ?
#
loop_
_entity_poly.entity_id
_entity_poly.type
_entity_poly.pdbx_seq_one_letter_code
_entity_poly.pdbx_strand_id
1 'polypeptide(L)'
;MRNMDEENAQVTGPVAEKANRVKDSPPSQASCPMEQANELRVTPESSSEDRTSQESLTTVDDSDAGLEPCMIWSLMEALEKQTEQIGVSACGATAVVNVMQALGVPVEADIAESAVGTKLRANEAPLAEYLLSRSVAGATHEQLLVGAHEASRGRVLGRFFHMYPARAVPLAHWLRHWMRRGAVPVVTMNMQVAVPPGEEVPDAWHHQMVFGVGREGIYMTNPLDFVGTAVLSQRLSSPSELLVRREDVEARVVGGSGTIPCLEDDPRWHELHVAEQVERMLCAQSALGEGQDLLTTAAPTHITIPAAYKSGVTLFVPCDSPVAAELLAEPELPLL
;
A
#
# COMPACT_ATOMS: atom_id res chain seq x y z
N MET A 1 56.99 51.86 13.69
CA MET A 1 57.31 52.39 12.36
C MET A 1 56.00 52.81 11.71
N ARG A 2 55.76 54.13 11.58
CA ARG A 2 54.78 54.87 10.73
C ARG A 2 53.30 54.42 10.75
N ASN A 3 52.38 55.15 11.39
CA ASN A 3 51.58 56.32 10.91
C ASN A 3 50.60 55.96 9.78
N MET A 4 49.27 56.02 10.04
CA MET A 4 48.32 57.10 9.64
C MET A 4 47.73 56.83 8.23
N ASP A 5 46.46 57.00 7.85
CA ASP A 5 45.27 57.68 8.39
C ASP A 5 44.00 57.18 7.65
N GLU A 6 42.84 57.40 8.30
CA GLU A 6 41.53 57.93 7.81
C GLU A 6 41.16 57.76 6.30
N GLU A 7 39.92 57.43 5.92
CA GLU A 7 38.82 58.42 5.90
C GLU A 7 37.42 57.80 5.69
N ASN A 8 36.45 58.66 5.97
CA ASN A 8 35.03 58.53 6.25
C ASN A 8 34.16 58.63 4.97
N ALA A 9 32.93 58.08 4.97
CA ALA A 9 31.74 58.70 4.33
C ALA A 9 30.48 57.82 4.40
N GLN A 10 29.52 58.26 5.22
CA GLN A 10 28.08 58.03 5.07
C GLN A 10 27.52 58.90 3.94
N VAL A 11 26.60 58.39 3.10
CA VAL A 11 25.57 59.22 2.44
C VAL A 11 24.25 58.45 2.29
N THR A 12 23.19 59.20 2.55
CA THR A 12 21.76 58.96 2.73
C THR A 12 20.91 58.95 1.45
N GLY A 13 19.87 58.07 1.40
CA GLY A 13 18.53 58.26 0.77
C GLY A 13 18.42 58.52 -0.75
N PRO A 14 17.20 58.55 -1.37
CA PRO A 14 15.85 58.51 -0.77
C PRO A 14 14.87 57.46 -1.40
N VAL A 15 13.70 57.40 -0.74
CA VAL A 15 12.44 56.73 -1.10
C VAL A 15 11.76 57.39 -2.32
N ALA A 16 11.15 56.60 -3.21
CA ALA A 16 10.06 57.07 -4.06
C ALA A 16 9.07 55.93 -4.41
N GLU A 17 7.85 56.16 -3.93
CA GLU A 17 6.59 55.48 -4.14
C GLU A 17 6.06 55.73 -5.57
N LYS A 18 5.48 54.71 -6.24
CA LYS A 18 4.45 54.92 -7.26
C LYS A 18 3.62 53.66 -7.50
N ALA A 19 2.34 53.80 -7.16
CA ALA A 19 1.26 52.89 -7.50
C ALA A 19 1.04 52.81 -9.02
N ASN A 20 0.65 51.63 -9.51
CA ASN A 20 -0.34 51.58 -10.58
C ASN A 20 -1.22 50.33 -10.47
N ARG A 21 -2.51 50.57 -10.70
CA ARG A 21 -3.67 49.67 -10.57
C ARG A 21 -4.19 49.42 -11.97
N VAL A 22 -4.64 48.20 -12.30
CA VAL A 22 -5.73 47.80 -13.26
C VAL A 22 -5.62 46.27 -13.42
N LYS A 23 -6.52 45.51 -12.77
CA LYS A 23 -7.65 44.73 -13.33
C LYS A 23 -7.25 43.68 -14.38
N ASP A 24 -7.46 42.39 -14.08
CA ASP A 24 -8.57 41.60 -14.64
C ASP A 24 -8.58 40.15 -14.10
N SER A 25 -9.77 39.57 -14.19
CA SER A 25 -10.40 38.43 -13.50
C SER A 25 -9.76 37.02 -13.65
N PRO A 26 -10.14 36.04 -12.79
CA PRO A 26 -9.56 34.70 -12.77
C PRO A 26 -10.26 33.72 -13.73
N PRO A 27 -9.60 32.65 -14.21
CA PRO A 27 -10.28 31.57 -14.90
C PRO A 27 -10.88 30.55 -13.91
N SER A 28 -12.21 30.57 -13.84
CA SER A 28 -13.11 29.42 -13.94
C SER A 28 -12.69 28.09 -13.28
N GLN A 29 -13.24 27.83 -12.09
CA GLN A 29 -13.41 26.50 -11.53
C GLN A 29 -14.46 25.73 -12.35
N ALA A 30 -14.08 24.58 -12.91
CA ALA A 30 -15.02 23.60 -13.42
C ALA A 30 -15.30 22.59 -12.29
N SER A 31 -16.30 22.88 -11.47
CA SER A 31 -16.84 21.96 -10.48
C SER A 31 -17.71 20.92 -11.18
N CYS A 32 -17.34 19.65 -11.06
CA CYS A 32 -18.17 18.52 -11.50
C CYS A 32 -19.22 18.24 -10.41
N PRO A 33 -20.52 18.07 -10.74
CA PRO A 33 -21.59 18.01 -9.75
C PRO A 33 -21.71 16.61 -9.14
N MET A 34 -21.43 16.49 -7.83
CA MET A 34 -22.10 15.53 -6.96
C MET A 34 -23.25 16.27 -6.29
N GLU A 35 -24.50 15.83 -6.50
CA GLU A 35 -25.48 15.63 -5.42
C GLU A 35 -26.85 15.11 -5.91
N GLN A 36 -27.29 14.05 -5.24
CA GLN A 36 -28.67 13.70 -4.81
C GLN A 36 -29.75 13.26 -5.83
N ALA A 37 -30.16 11.99 -5.67
CA ALA A 37 -31.55 11.46 -5.55
C ALA A 37 -31.43 9.93 -5.40
N ASN A 38 -32.23 9.15 -4.66
CA ASN A 38 -33.55 9.37 -4.09
C ASN A 38 -33.81 8.27 -3.02
N GLU A 39 -34.48 8.62 -1.93
CA GLU A 39 -35.15 7.66 -1.05
C GLU A 39 -36.41 7.12 -1.74
N LEU A 40 -36.67 5.81 -1.63
CA LEU A 40 -38.03 5.28 -1.79
C LEU A 40 -38.22 4.02 -0.92
N ARG A 41 -39.05 4.18 0.10
CA ARG A 41 -39.72 3.10 0.85
C ARG A 41 -40.91 2.59 0.04
N VAL A 42 -41.05 1.27 -0.08
CA VAL A 42 -42.36 0.58 -0.08
C VAL A 42 -42.18 -0.79 0.62
N THR A 43 -43.13 -1.10 1.51
CA THR A 43 -43.24 -2.30 2.36
C THR A 43 -44.04 -3.43 1.66
N PRO A 44 -44.19 -4.63 2.26
CA PRO A 44 -44.22 -5.90 1.54
C PRO A 44 -45.64 -6.40 1.24
N GLU A 45 -45.77 -7.33 0.29
CA GLU A 45 -46.83 -8.34 0.32
C GLU A 45 -46.46 -9.61 -0.46
N SER A 46 -47.01 -10.71 0.06
CA SER A 46 -46.75 -12.11 -0.18
C SER A 46 -47.31 -12.67 -1.49
N SER A 47 -46.62 -13.64 -2.07
CA SER A 47 -47.26 -14.85 -2.61
C SER A 47 -46.23 -15.96 -2.84
N SER A 48 -46.41 -17.03 -2.08
CA SER A 48 -45.82 -18.35 -2.24
C SER A 48 -46.27 -19.00 -3.55
N GLU A 49 -45.33 -19.34 -4.43
CA GLU A 49 -45.52 -20.45 -5.37
C GLU A 49 -44.23 -21.27 -5.50
N ASP A 50 -44.42 -22.54 -5.15
CA ASP A 50 -43.51 -23.65 -5.10
C ASP A 50 -43.19 -24.12 -6.52
N ARG A 51 -41.92 -24.05 -6.95
CA ARG A 51 -41.41 -24.79 -8.11
C ARG A 51 -40.00 -25.28 -7.87
N THR A 52 -39.97 -26.53 -7.44
CA THR A 52 -38.86 -27.49 -7.58
C THR A 52 -38.20 -27.34 -8.95
N SER A 53 -36.92 -26.98 -8.97
CA SER A 53 -36.07 -27.08 -10.16
C SER A 53 -34.64 -27.33 -9.70
N GLN A 54 -34.11 -28.40 -10.27
CA GLN A 54 -32.84 -29.04 -9.96
C GLN A 54 -31.69 -28.03 -9.98
N GLU A 55 -30.95 -27.95 -8.86
CA GLU A 55 -29.62 -27.35 -8.83
C GLU A 55 -28.69 -28.24 -9.68
N SER A 56 -28.48 -27.85 -10.93
CA SER A 56 -27.31 -28.27 -11.68
C SER A 56 -26.11 -27.52 -11.09
N LEU A 57 -25.28 -28.23 -10.33
CA LEU A 57 -23.93 -27.79 -10.01
C LEU A 57 -23.22 -27.44 -11.32
N THR A 58 -23.10 -26.16 -11.61
CA THR A 58 -22.15 -25.65 -12.60
C THR A 58 -20.77 -25.89 -12.03
N THR A 59 -20.14 -26.95 -12.52
CA THR A 59 -18.70 -27.19 -12.41
C THR A 59 -17.97 -25.92 -12.83
N VAL A 60 -17.24 -25.33 -11.89
CA VAL A 60 -16.28 -24.26 -12.17
C VAL A 60 -15.25 -24.87 -13.12
N ASP A 61 -15.28 -24.44 -14.38
CA ASP A 61 -14.40 -24.94 -15.43
C ASP A 61 -12.98 -24.41 -15.15
N ASP A 62 -12.18 -25.24 -14.48
CA ASP A 62 -10.79 -25.00 -14.13
C ASP A 62 -9.87 -25.22 -15.36
N SER A 63 -10.12 -24.45 -16.42
CA SER A 63 -9.31 -24.50 -17.63
C SER A 63 -8.48 -23.21 -17.81
N ASP A 64 -7.63 -22.87 -16.84
CA ASP A 64 -6.59 -21.84 -17.04
C ASP A 64 -5.51 -22.28 -18.06
N ALA A 65 -5.51 -23.57 -18.45
CA ALA A 65 -4.58 -24.19 -19.37
C ALA A 65 -4.59 -23.61 -20.82
N GLY A 66 -5.59 -22.81 -21.17
CA GLY A 66 -5.76 -22.23 -22.51
C GLY A 66 -5.57 -20.71 -22.62
N LEU A 67 -5.36 -19.99 -21.52
CA LEU A 67 -5.38 -18.53 -21.56
C LEU A 67 -4.00 -17.96 -21.94
N GLU A 68 -3.99 -17.16 -23.01
CA GLU A 68 -2.79 -16.45 -23.45
C GLU A 68 -2.26 -15.50 -22.36
N PRO A 69 -0.93 -15.41 -22.18
CA PRO A 69 -0.33 -14.48 -21.23
C PRO A 69 -0.75 -13.04 -21.55
N CYS A 70 -0.87 -12.21 -20.51
CA CYS A 70 -1.13 -10.79 -20.65
C CYS A 70 0.03 -10.00 -20.07
N MET A 71 0.75 -9.26 -20.90
CA MET A 71 1.95 -8.52 -20.52
C MET A 71 1.75 -7.05 -20.86
N ILE A 72 1.96 -6.16 -19.88
CA ILE A 72 2.09 -4.71 -20.08
C ILE A 72 3.46 -4.40 -20.66
N TRP A 73 4.49 -5.04 -20.10
CA TRP A 73 5.86 -5.03 -20.60
C TRP A 73 6.31 -6.45 -20.87
N SER A 74 7.07 -6.67 -21.95
CA SER A 74 7.87 -7.87 -22.06
C SER A 74 8.91 -7.94 -20.93
N LEU A 75 9.48 -9.12 -20.67
CA LEU A 75 10.53 -9.27 -19.65
C LEU A 75 11.73 -8.33 -19.91
N MET A 76 12.11 -8.15 -21.18
CA MET A 76 13.19 -7.24 -21.56
C MET A 76 12.83 -5.79 -21.29
N GLU A 77 11.62 -5.37 -21.68
CA GLU A 77 11.14 -4.02 -21.37
C GLU A 77 11.03 -3.78 -19.88
N ALA A 78 10.59 -4.77 -19.09
CA ALA A 78 10.51 -4.63 -17.65
C ALA A 78 11.90 -4.49 -17.02
N LEU A 79 12.91 -5.21 -17.52
CA LEU A 79 14.30 -5.07 -17.09
C LEU A 79 14.86 -3.68 -17.40
N GLU A 80 14.52 -3.12 -18.56
CA GLU A 80 15.01 -1.80 -19.00
C GLU A 80 14.25 -0.63 -18.38
N LYS A 81 12.93 -0.77 -18.23
CA LYS A 81 12.03 0.34 -17.89
C LYS A 81 11.70 0.42 -16.41
N GLN A 82 11.74 -0.70 -15.67
CA GLN A 82 11.36 -0.65 -14.26
C GLN A 82 12.23 0.37 -13.53
N THR A 83 11.59 1.09 -12.64
CA THR A 83 12.28 1.85 -11.61
C THR A 83 12.49 0.91 -10.43
N GLU A 84 13.75 0.69 -10.08
CA GLU A 84 14.13 0.06 -8.81
C GLU A 84 13.87 1.02 -7.65
N GLN A 85 13.81 0.48 -6.43
CA GLN A 85 13.28 1.19 -5.27
C GLN A 85 14.03 2.51 -5.03
N ILE A 86 13.31 3.62 -5.14
CA ILE A 86 13.89 4.98 -5.16
C ILE A 86 14.34 5.48 -3.78
N GLY A 87 14.01 4.76 -2.71
CA GLY A 87 14.33 5.15 -1.34
C GLY A 87 13.90 4.12 -0.30
N VAL A 88 14.32 4.30 0.96
CA VAL A 88 13.95 3.39 2.06
C VAL A 88 12.44 3.47 2.32
N SER A 89 11.77 2.31 2.36
CA SER A 89 10.30 2.20 2.49
C SER A 89 9.49 2.82 1.33
N ALA A 90 10.14 3.23 0.23
CA ALA A 90 9.51 3.95 -0.88
C ALA A 90 8.86 3.03 -1.94
N CYS A 91 8.57 1.77 -1.60
CA CYS A 91 8.01 0.80 -2.55
C CYS A 91 6.69 1.26 -3.18
N GLY A 92 5.85 1.95 -2.41
CA GLY A 92 4.61 2.55 -2.89
C GLY A 92 4.83 3.64 -3.95
N ALA A 93 5.73 4.58 -3.66
CA ALA A 93 6.11 5.63 -4.62
C ALA A 93 6.75 5.05 -5.88
N THR A 94 7.66 4.08 -5.74
CA THR A 94 8.26 3.41 -6.89
C THR A 94 7.23 2.64 -7.72
N ALA A 95 6.25 1.98 -7.09
CA ALA A 95 5.15 1.35 -7.82
C ALA A 95 4.33 2.37 -8.61
N VAL A 96 4.07 3.56 -8.05
CA VAL A 96 3.41 4.66 -8.77
C VAL A 96 4.26 5.14 -9.95
N VAL A 97 5.58 5.29 -9.81
CA VAL A 97 6.46 5.65 -10.94
C VAL A 97 6.36 4.61 -12.06
N ASN A 98 6.43 3.32 -11.72
CA ASN A 98 6.27 2.24 -12.69
C ASN A 98 4.89 2.29 -13.39
N VAL A 99 3.81 2.57 -12.66
CA VAL A 99 2.47 2.77 -13.22
C VAL A 99 2.46 3.92 -14.23
N MET A 100 3.06 5.06 -13.88
CA MET A 100 3.14 6.23 -14.76
C MET A 100 3.88 5.89 -16.06
N GLN A 101 5.02 5.19 -15.95
CA GLN A 101 5.77 4.71 -17.11
C GLN A 101 4.95 3.74 -17.97
N ALA A 102 4.24 2.80 -17.35
CA ALA A 102 3.39 1.82 -18.03
C ALA A 102 2.23 2.47 -18.79
N LEU A 103 1.65 3.54 -18.22
CA LEU A 103 0.59 4.33 -18.84
C LEU A 103 1.11 5.39 -19.83
N GLY A 104 2.42 5.53 -20.01
CA GLY A 104 3.00 6.55 -20.87
C GLY A 104 2.84 7.98 -20.35
N VAL A 105 2.68 8.14 -19.03
CA VAL A 105 2.51 9.43 -18.35
C VAL A 105 3.85 9.86 -17.77
N PRO A 106 4.51 10.91 -18.30
CA PRO A 106 5.79 11.34 -17.76
C PRO A 106 5.60 11.98 -16.38
N VAL A 107 6.28 11.41 -15.38
CA VAL A 107 6.33 11.86 -13.99
C VAL A 107 7.74 11.58 -13.46
N GLU A 108 8.38 12.60 -12.90
CA GLU A 108 9.67 12.44 -12.23
C GLU A 108 9.50 11.71 -10.90
N ALA A 109 10.50 10.89 -10.52
CA ALA A 109 10.44 10.06 -9.32
C ALA A 109 10.18 10.90 -8.05
N ASP A 110 10.87 12.04 -7.89
CA ASP A 110 10.72 12.95 -6.75
C ASP A 110 9.30 13.52 -6.62
N ILE A 111 8.61 13.74 -7.75
CA ILE A 111 7.22 14.21 -7.76
C ILE A 111 6.29 13.12 -7.24
N ALA A 112 6.49 11.88 -7.70
CA ALA A 112 5.71 10.73 -7.23
C ALA A 112 5.97 10.42 -5.75
N GLU A 113 7.23 10.48 -5.31
CA GLU A 113 7.60 10.27 -3.91
C GLU A 113 6.96 11.29 -2.98
N SER A 114 7.05 12.57 -3.33
CA SER A 114 6.43 13.67 -2.59
C SER A 114 4.91 13.52 -2.53
N ALA A 115 4.26 13.18 -3.66
CA ALA A 115 2.82 13.04 -3.75
C ALA A 115 2.27 11.82 -2.98
N VAL A 116 3.00 10.70 -2.96
CA VAL A 116 2.59 9.51 -2.19
C VAL A 116 2.78 9.74 -0.68
N GLY A 117 3.82 10.48 -0.28
CA GLY A 117 4.03 10.83 1.13
C GLY A 117 4.38 9.62 2.00
N THR A 118 5.41 8.88 1.59
CA THR A 118 5.91 7.70 2.32
C THR A 118 6.33 8.05 3.75
N LYS A 119 5.80 7.31 4.74
CA LYS A 119 6.18 7.45 6.15
C LYS A 119 7.41 6.59 6.47
N LEU A 120 8.38 7.16 7.18
CA LEU A 120 9.59 6.43 7.57
C LEU A 120 9.43 5.75 8.94
N ARG A 121 10.21 4.68 9.14
CA ARG A 121 10.32 3.98 10.41
C ARG A 121 11.18 4.80 11.38
N ALA A 122 10.76 4.93 12.63
CA ALA A 122 11.54 5.56 13.68
C ALA A 122 12.53 4.54 14.30
N ASN A 123 13.51 4.09 13.51
CA ASN A 123 14.37 2.95 13.87
C ASN A 123 15.15 3.13 15.19
N GLU A 124 15.51 4.36 15.53
CA GLU A 124 16.28 4.69 16.75
C GLU A 124 15.39 5.06 17.95
N ALA A 125 14.07 5.00 17.79
CA ALA A 125 13.14 5.40 18.84
C ALA A 125 12.95 4.29 19.90
N PRO A 126 12.53 4.67 21.13
CA PRO A 126 12.12 3.70 22.15
C PRO A 126 10.99 2.79 21.65
N LEU A 127 10.86 1.60 22.26
CA LEU A 127 9.99 0.54 21.77
C LEU A 127 8.58 1.00 21.37
N ALA A 128 7.89 1.76 22.22
CA ALA A 128 6.52 2.20 21.94
C ALA A 128 6.42 3.08 20.68
N GLU A 129 7.31 4.06 20.55
CA GLU A 129 7.36 4.96 19.38
C GLU A 129 7.81 4.20 18.13
N TYR A 130 8.75 3.27 18.27
CA TYR A 130 9.15 2.39 17.18
C TYR A 130 7.96 1.58 16.65
N LEU A 131 7.24 0.87 17.52
CA LEU A 131 6.08 0.06 17.13
C LEU A 131 4.97 0.90 16.50
N LEU A 132 4.67 2.08 17.07
CA LEU A 132 3.74 3.04 16.46
C LEU A 132 4.19 3.42 15.05
N SER A 133 5.46 3.84 14.88
CA SER A 133 5.98 4.20 13.56
C SER A 133 5.90 3.03 12.58
N ARG A 134 6.17 1.80 13.04
CA ARG A 134 6.11 0.56 12.24
C ARG A 134 4.69 0.25 11.77
N SER A 135 3.68 0.50 12.60
CA SER A 135 2.27 0.28 12.24
C SER A 135 1.81 1.13 11.05
N VAL A 136 2.46 2.28 10.81
CA VAL A 136 2.10 3.24 9.76
C VAL A 136 3.19 3.49 8.71
N ALA A 137 4.35 2.83 8.81
CA ALA A 137 5.48 3.06 7.92
C ALA A 137 5.21 2.59 6.49
N GLY A 138 5.80 3.29 5.52
CA GLY A 138 5.60 3.14 4.09
C GLY A 138 4.39 3.94 3.58
N ALA A 139 3.59 3.38 2.69
CA ALA A 139 2.45 4.07 2.08
C ALA A 139 1.20 3.18 2.07
N THR A 140 0.00 3.72 2.26
CA THR A 140 -1.26 2.98 2.12
C THR A 140 -1.76 2.99 0.67
N HIS A 141 -2.69 2.10 0.32
CA HIS A 141 -3.34 2.13 -1.00
C HIS A 141 -4.06 3.48 -1.27
N GLU A 142 -4.62 4.13 -0.25
CA GLU A 142 -5.23 5.47 -0.37
C GLU A 142 -4.19 6.51 -0.76
N GLN A 143 -3.00 6.45 -0.14
CA GLN A 143 -1.88 7.32 -0.51
C GLN A 143 -1.38 7.04 -1.93
N LEU A 144 -1.39 5.78 -2.38
CA LEU A 144 -1.07 5.45 -3.78
C LEU A 144 -2.09 6.06 -4.75
N LEU A 145 -3.39 5.97 -4.44
CA LEU A 145 -4.46 6.54 -5.25
C LEU A 145 -4.35 8.06 -5.37
N VAL A 146 -4.22 8.75 -4.23
CA VAL A 146 -4.05 10.21 -4.17
C VAL A 146 -2.74 10.60 -4.85
N GLY A 147 -1.64 9.96 -4.50
CA GLY A 147 -0.31 10.27 -5.04
C GLY A 147 -0.23 10.08 -6.56
N ALA A 148 -0.83 9.02 -7.11
CA ALA A 148 -0.91 8.83 -8.55
C ALA A 148 -1.76 9.91 -9.23
N HIS A 149 -2.90 10.27 -8.64
CA HIS A 149 -3.75 11.34 -9.16
C HIS A 149 -3.02 12.69 -9.16
N GLU A 150 -2.40 13.06 -8.05
CA GLU A 150 -1.69 14.33 -7.90
C GLU A 150 -0.44 14.41 -8.78
N ALA A 151 0.42 13.38 -8.76
CA ALA A 151 1.64 13.35 -9.56
C ALA A 151 1.36 13.40 -11.07
N SER A 152 0.24 12.80 -11.51
CA SER A 152 -0.18 12.83 -12.91
C SER A 152 -0.97 14.09 -13.29
N ARG A 153 -1.28 14.97 -12.34
CA ARG A 153 -2.19 16.14 -12.48
C ARG A 153 -3.58 15.75 -12.97
N GLY A 154 -4.12 14.68 -12.39
CA GLY A 154 -5.45 14.16 -12.67
C GLY A 154 -5.58 13.33 -13.96
N ARG A 155 -4.47 13.01 -14.63
CA ARG A 155 -4.46 12.18 -15.84
C ARG A 155 -4.60 10.69 -15.55
N VAL A 156 -4.28 10.26 -14.33
CA VAL A 156 -4.44 8.88 -13.89
C VAL A 156 -5.47 8.83 -12.77
N LEU A 157 -6.35 7.84 -12.86
CA LEU A 157 -7.28 7.46 -11.82
C LEU A 157 -6.98 6.03 -11.39
N GLY A 158 -7.44 5.67 -10.19
CA GLY A 158 -7.38 4.30 -9.77
C GLY A 158 -8.50 3.92 -8.83
N ARG A 159 -8.60 2.62 -8.58
CA ARG A 159 -9.50 2.04 -7.60
C ARG A 159 -8.84 0.88 -6.91
N PHE A 160 -9.00 0.82 -5.59
CA PHE A 160 -8.56 -0.30 -4.77
C PHE A 160 -9.68 -1.34 -4.62
N PHE A 161 -9.31 -2.61 -4.69
CA PHE A 161 -10.15 -3.77 -4.40
C PHE A 161 -9.55 -4.50 -3.21
N HIS A 162 -10.30 -4.56 -2.11
CA HIS A 162 -9.84 -5.20 -0.89
C HIS A 162 -9.94 -6.73 -1.02
N MET A 163 -8.85 -7.44 -0.77
CA MET A 163 -8.76 -8.88 -0.97
C MET A 163 -8.82 -9.69 0.34
N TYR A 164 -8.94 -9.01 1.49
CA TYR A 164 -9.21 -9.61 2.81
C TYR A 164 -10.62 -9.27 3.32
N PRO A 165 -11.36 -10.21 3.95
CA PRO A 165 -11.14 -11.66 3.93
C PRO A 165 -11.09 -12.19 2.49
N ALA A 166 -10.73 -13.47 2.34
CA ALA A 166 -10.56 -14.11 1.03
C ALA A 166 -11.75 -13.86 0.10
N ARG A 167 -11.46 -13.65 -1.19
CA ARG A 167 -12.44 -13.30 -2.21
C ARG A 167 -12.67 -14.44 -3.19
N ALA A 168 -13.92 -14.62 -3.60
CA ALA A 168 -14.33 -15.61 -4.59
C ALA A 168 -14.03 -15.11 -6.02
N VAL A 169 -12.74 -14.90 -6.33
CA VAL A 169 -12.29 -14.40 -7.63
C VAL A 169 -11.12 -15.22 -8.16
N PRO A 170 -11.14 -15.68 -9.43
CA PRO A 170 -9.97 -16.26 -10.07
C PRO A 170 -8.96 -15.15 -10.37
N LEU A 171 -8.05 -14.88 -9.42
CA LEU A 171 -7.14 -13.72 -9.42
C LEU A 171 -6.43 -13.50 -10.76
N ALA A 172 -5.82 -14.53 -11.33
CA ALA A 172 -5.10 -14.41 -12.60
C ALA A 172 -6.03 -14.00 -13.76
N HIS A 173 -7.20 -14.62 -13.86
CA HIS A 173 -8.21 -14.28 -14.87
C HIS A 173 -8.70 -12.83 -14.69
N TRP A 174 -8.99 -12.43 -13.46
CA TRP A 174 -9.44 -11.08 -13.13
C TRP A 174 -8.38 -10.02 -13.44
N LEU A 175 -7.11 -10.24 -13.11
CA LEU A 175 -6.02 -9.34 -13.48
C LEU A 175 -5.87 -9.23 -15.00
N ARG A 176 -5.88 -10.36 -15.73
CA ARG A 176 -5.82 -10.35 -17.21
C ARG A 176 -6.97 -9.57 -17.82
N HIS A 177 -8.18 -9.69 -17.27
CA HIS A 177 -9.35 -8.94 -17.75
C HIS A 177 -9.07 -7.42 -17.74
N TRP A 178 -8.61 -6.89 -16.62
CA TRP A 178 -8.32 -5.46 -16.47
C TRP A 178 -7.09 -5.02 -17.26
N MET A 179 -6.01 -5.80 -17.24
CA MET A 179 -4.79 -5.49 -17.97
C MET A 179 -5.00 -5.41 -19.48
N ARG A 180 -5.79 -6.32 -20.06
CA ARG A 180 -6.15 -6.27 -21.51
C ARG A 180 -6.93 -5.03 -21.89
N ARG A 181 -7.54 -4.37 -20.91
CA ARG A 181 -8.30 -3.13 -21.07
C ARG A 181 -7.44 -1.89 -20.78
N GLY A 182 -6.14 -2.07 -20.56
CA GLY A 182 -5.20 -0.97 -20.33
C GLY A 182 -5.08 -0.54 -18.87
N ALA A 183 -5.62 -1.31 -17.92
CA ALA A 183 -5.37 -1.08 -16.51
C ALA A 183 -3.99 -1.59 -16.09
N VAL A 184 -3.33 -0.87 -15.19
CA VAL A 184 -2.06 -1.24 -14.61
C VAL A 184 -2.28 -1.59 -13.13
N PRO A 185 -2.16 -2.87 -12.73
CA PRO A 185 -2.35 -3.28 -11.35
C PRO A 185 -1.13 -3.00 -10.48
N VAL A 186 -1.37 -2.59 -9.24
CA VAL A 186 -0.41 -2.61 -8.14
C VAL A 186 -0.98 -3.47 -7.03
N VAL A 187 -0.23 -4.48 -6.63
CA VAL A 187 -0.57 -5.35 -5.51
C VAL A 187 -0.01 -4.79 -4.21
N THR A 188 -0.84 -4.68 -3.19
CA THR A 188 -0.44 -4.38 -1.81
C THR A 188 -0.52 -5.68 -1.02
N MET A 189 0.63 -6.23 -0.65
CA MET A 189 0.71 -7.59 -0.14
C MET A 189 1.50 -7.68 1.16
N ASN A 190 1.11 -8.61 2.02
CA ASN A 190 1.87 -8.94 3.22
C ASN A 190 2.92 -10.01 2.88
N MET A 191 4.20 -9.64 2.88
CA MET A 191 5.28 -10.57 2.55
C MET A 191 5.57 -11.58 3.67
N GLN A 192 4.97 -11.38 4.85
CA GLN A 192 5.07 -12.28 6.01
C GLN A 192 4.17 -13.52 5.88
N VAL A 193 3.30 -13.54 4.87
CA VAL A 193 2.38 -14.64 4.59
C VAL A 193 2.91 -15.51 3.45
N ALA A 194 2.62 -16.80 3.52
CA ALA A 194 3.05 -17.81 2.54
C ALA A 194 4.58 -17.84 2.37
N VAL A 195 5.31 -17.70 3.47
CA VAL A 195 6.76 -17.88 3.53
C VAL A 195 7.07 -19.38 3.59
N PRO A 196 7.94 -19.91 2.71
CA PRO A 196 8.31 -21.33 2.73
C PRO A 196 8.89 -21.77 4.08
N PRO A 197 8.64 -23.01 4.53
CA PRO A 197 9.21 -23.51 5.78
C PRO A 197 10.74 -23.43 5.80
N GLY A 198 11.29 -22.85 6.86
CA GLY A 198 12.75 -22.69 7.04
C GLY A 198 13.33 -21.42 6.43
N GLU A 199 12.54 -20.64 5.68
CA GLU A 199 12.95 -19.32 5.20
C GLU A 199 12.67 -18.24 6.25
N GLU A 200 13.46 -17.16 6.16
CA GLU A 200 13.31 -16.00 7.04
C GLU A 200 12.05 -15.21 6.67
N VAL A 201 11.22 -14.89 7.67
CA VAL A 201 10.02 -14.08 7.48
C VAL A 201 10.41 -12.66 7.06
N PRO A 202 9.99 -12.19 5.87
CA PRO A 202 10.30 -10.84 5.40
C PRO A 202 9.74 -9.77 6.35
N ASP A 203 10.47 -8.69 6.57
CA ASP A 203 10.07 -7.64 7.52
C ASP A 203 9.28 -6.50 6.84
N ALA A 204 8.26 -6.83 6.04
CA ALA A 204 7.58 -5.82 5.23
C ALA A 204 6.17 -6.19 4.71
N TRP A 205 5.32 -5.18 4.62
CA TRP A 205 4.31 -5.05 3.57
C TRP A 205 4.95 -4.43 2.33
N HIS A 206 4.49 -4.82 1.15
CA HIS A 206 5.10 -4.36 -0.10
C HIS A 206 4.06 -3.96 -1.16
N HIS A 207 4.44 -2.97 -1.96
CA HIS A 207 3.69 -2.55 -3.14
C HIS A 207 4.49 -2.90 -4.38
N GLN A 208 3.90 -3.66 -5.29
CA GLN A 208 4.56 -4.02 -6.55
C GLN A 208 3.59 -3.86 -7.71
N MET A 209 4.08 -3.25 -8.80
CA MET A 209 3.31 -3.19 -10.03
C MET A 209 3.32 -4.57 -10.70
N VAL A 210 2.15 -5.08 -11.06
CA VAL A 210 2.02 -6.27 -11.90
C VAL A 210 2.23 -5.85 -13.34
N PHE A 211 3.30 -6.31 -13.99
CA PHE A 211 3.54 -6.04 -15.40
C PHE A 211 3.16 -7.21 -16.30
N GLY A 212 2.88 -8.38 -15.73
CA GLY A 212 2.53 -9.57 -16.50
C GLY A 212 1.74 -10.60 -15.73
N VAL A 213 0.84 -11.29 -16.40
CA VAL A 213 0.17 -12.49 -15.90
C VAL A 213 0.41 -13.62 -16.90
N GLY A 214 1.26 -14.57 -16.51
CA GLY A 214 1.57 -15.76 -17.27
C GLY A 214 0.63 -16.92 -17.00
N ARG A 215 1.03 -18.09 -17.50
CA ARG A 215 0.36 -19.38 -17.24
C ARG A 215 0.70 -19.93 -15.86
N GLU A 216 1.93 -19.73 -15.42
CA GLU A 216 2.44 -20.31 -14.17
C GLU A 216 2.40 -19.34 -12.97
N GLY A 217 2.14 -18.06 -13.22
CA GLY A 217 2.18 -17.05 -12.17
C GLY A 217 2.12 -15.62 -12.68
N ILE A 218 2.47 -14.70 -11.79
CA ILE A 218 2.30 -13.26 -11.95
C ILE A 218 3.67 -12.60 -11.85
N TYR A 219 3.97 -11.75 -12.83
CA TYR A 219 5.22 -11.02 -12.94
C TYR A 219 5.05 -9.60 -12.39
N MET A 220 5.96 -9.22 -11.51
CA MET A 220 5.88 -7.97 -10.76
C MET A 220 7.19 -7.22 -10.81
N THR A 221 7.16 -5.90 -10.62
CA THR A 221 8.36 -5.06 -10.55
C THR A 221 8.72 -4.66 -9.13
N ASN A 222 9.94 -4.12 -9.01
CA ASN A 222 10.47 -3.53 -7.79
C ASN A 222 10.60 -4.49 -6.58
N PRO A 223 11.48 -5.51 -6.63
CA PRO A 223 12.32 -5.92 -7.77
C PRO A 223 11.53 -6.73 -8.81
N LEU A 224 12.13 -7.08 -9.94
CA LEU A 224 11.53 -8.07 -10.84
C LEU A 224 11.34 -9.37 -10.08
N ASP A 225 10.10 -9.81 -10.05
CA ASP A 225 9.71 -11.00 -9.31
C ASP A 225 8.66 -11.80 -10.10
N PHE A 226 8.59 -13.08 -9.78
CA PHE A 226 7.62 -14.02 -10.33
C PHE A 226 7.05 -14.86 -9.20
N VAL A 227 5.74 -14.77 -8.99
CA VAL A 227 5.05 -15.46 -7.90
C VAL A 227 3.87 -16.26 -8.44
N GLY A 228 3.76 -17.52 -7.99
CA GLY A 228 2.61 -18.36 -8.31
C GLY A 228 1.31 -17.80 -7.75
N THR A 229 0.21 -17.92 -8.51
CA THR A 229 -1.09 -17.30 -8.17
C THR A 229 -1.61 -17.70 -6.79
N ALA A 230 -1.40 -18.95 -6.36
CA ALA A 230 -1.82 -19.42 -5.04
C ALA A 230 -1.09 -18.71 -3.89
N VAL A 231 0.23 -18.50 -4.03
CA VAL A 231 1.05 -17.78 -3.03
C VAL A 231 0.63 -16.31 -2.98
N LEU A 232 0.48 -15.67 -4.15
CA LEU A 232 0.06 -14.27 -4.20
C LEU A 232 -1.35 -14.09 -3.60
N SER A 233 -2.27 -15.00 -3.86
CA SER A 233 -3.63 -14.95 -3.31
C SER A 233 -3.63 -15.00 -1.79
N GLN A 234 -2.75 -15.81 -1.18
CA GLN A 234 -2.59 -15.85 0.29
C GLN A 234 -2.04 -14.52 0.83
N ARG A 235 -1.01 -13.95 0.17
CA ARG A 235 -0.43 -12.65 0.58
C ARG A 235 -1.40 -11.48 0.40
N LEU A 236 -2.30 -11.56 -0.58
CA LEU A 236 -3.35 -10.58 -0.84
C LEU A 236 -4.58 -10.76 0.05
N SER A 237 -4.73 -11.90 0.71
CA SER A 237 -5.82 -12.16 1.67
C SER A 237 -5.29 -12.18 3.10
N SER A 238 -4.51 -11.16 3.48
CA SER A 238 -3.92 -11.03 4.81
C SER A 238 -4.65 -9.95 5.62
N PRO A 239 -4.91 -10.17 6.93
CA PRO A 239 -5.40 -9.11 7.79
C PRO A 239 -4.42 -7.93 7.84
N SER A 240 -4.90 -6.76 8.24
CA SER A 240 -4.10 -5.54 8.42
C SER A 240 -3.20 -5.62 9.67
N GLU A 241 -2.26 -6.54 9.64
CA GLU A 241 -1.35 -6.91 10.73
C GLU A 241 0.10 -6.95 10.24
N LEU A 242 1.04 -6.73 11.15
CA LEU A 242 2.48 -6.79 10.87
C LEU A 242 3.18 -7.54 12.00
N LEU A 243 3.99 -8.53 11.65
CA LEU A 243 4.90 -9.19 12.56
C LEU A 243 6.14 -8.31 12.76
N VAL A 244 6.54 -8.11 14.02
CA VAL A 244 7.78 -7.42 14.40
C VAL A 244 8.68 -8.42 15.10
N ARG A 245 9.92 -8.50 14.64
CA ARG A 245 10.92 -9.46 15.11
C ARG A 245 11.28 -9.25 16.57
N ARG A 246 11.62 -10.33 17.26
CA ARG A 246 12.12 -10.32 18.64
C ARG A 246 13.32 -9.40 18.79
N GLU A 247 14.29 -9.50 17.89
CA GLU A 247 15.55 -8.75 17.98
C GLU A 247 15.29 -7.24 17.96
N ASP A 248 14.29 -6.81 17.19
CA ASP A 248 13.86 -5.42 17.13
C ASP A 248 13.23 -4.92 18.43
N VAL A 249 12.45 -5.78 19.08
CA VAL A 249 11.82 -5.47 20.37
C VAL A 249 12.89 -5.40 21.45
N GLU A 250 13.75 -6.42 21.55
CA GLU A 250 14.79 -6.55 22.57
C GLU A 250 15.82 -5.41 22.48
N ALA A 251 16.23 -5.03 21.27
CA ALA A 251 17.20 -3.94 21.06
C ALA A 251 16.73 -2.58 21.61
N ARG A 252 15.42 -2.38 21.74
CA ARG A 252 14.79 -1.08 22.11
C ARG A 252 14.27 -1.02 23.54
N VAL A 253 14.45 -2.09 24.29
CA VAL A 253 14.11 -2.19 25.73
C VAL A 253 15.32 -1.84 26.60
N VAL A 254 16.54 -2.00 26.08
CA VAL A 254 17.77 -1.66 26.79
C VAL A 254 17.92 -0.14 26.92
N GLY A 255 17.42 0.43 28.02
CA GLY A 255 17.52 1.87 28.33
C GLY A 255 16.20 2.57 28.66
N GLY A 256 15.06 1.85 28.66
CA GLY A 256 13.74 2.41 28.97
C GLY A 256 12.81 1.40 29.66
N SER A 257 11.65 1.86 30.14
CA SER A 257 10.60 0.98 30.65
C SER A 257 10.03 0.15 29.49
N GLY A 258 10.02 -1.19 29.60
CA GLY A 258 9.40 -2.09 28.60
C GLY A 258 7.87 -1.96 28.51
N THR A 259 7.28 -1.03 29.25
CA THR A 259 5.87 -0.71 29.21
C THR A 259 5.56 0.00 27.90
N ILE A 260 4.69 -0.61 27.08
CA ILE A 260 4.07 0.07 25.95
C ILE A 260 2.93 0.91 26.57
N PRO A 261 3.04 2.25 26.61
CA PRO A 261 1.92 3.08 27.04
C PRO A 261 0.72 2.72 26.17
N CYS A 262 -0.46 2.68 26.79
CA CYS A 262 -1.73 2.41 26.14
C CYS A 262 -1.81 3.22 24.83
N LEU A 263 -1.65 2.54 23.68
CA LEU A 263 -1.63 3.15 22.35
C LEU A 263 -3.10 3.42 21.92
N GLU A 264 -3.79 4.21 22.74
CA GLU A 264 -5.26 4.29 22.86
C GLU A 264 -6.00 4.79 21.61
N ASP A 265 -5.30 5.31 20.60
CA ASP A 265 -5.95 5.86 19.41
C ASP A 265 -6.45 4.79 18.41
N ASP A 266 -5.91 3.56 18.45
CA ASP A 266 -6.36 2.45 17.60
C ASP A 266 -6.74 1.22 18.45
N PRO A 267 -8.03 0.80 18.50
CA PRO A 267 -8.48 -0.30 19.34
C PRO A 267 -7.81 -1.63 18.99
N ARG A 268 -7.28 -1.80 17.78
CA ARG A 268 -6.61 -3.03 17.34
C ARG A 268 -5.37 -3.36 18.17
N TRP A 269 -4.70 -2.37 18.79
CA TRP A 269 -3.57 -2.64 19.69
C TRP A 269 -4.00 -3.45 20.92
N HIS A 270 -5.22 -3.19 21.41
CA HIS A 270 -5.81 -3.93 22.52
C HIS A 270 -6.33 -5.29 22.07
N GLU A 271 -7.02 -5.35 20.93
CA GLU A 271 -7.55 -6.60 20.36
C GLU A 271 -6.44 -7.62 20.05
N LEU A 272 -5.28 -7.14 19.59
CA LEU A 272 -4.09 -7.96 19.36
C LEU A 272 -3.29 -8.22 20.63
N HIS A 273 -3.66 -7.66 21.78
CA HIS A 273 -2.95 -7.85 23.06
C HIS A 273 -1.45 -7.51 22.97
N VAL A 274 -1.08 -6.44 22.27
CA VAL A 274 0.33 -6.17 21.93
C VAL A 274 1.22 -6.00 23.16
N ALA A 275 0.73 -5.31 24.20
CA ALA A 275 1.48 -5.13 25.45
C ALA A 275 1.80 -6.49 26.11
N GLU A 276 0.81 -7.40 26.18
CA GLU A 276 0.98 -8.73 26.75
C GLU A 276 1.93 -9.60 25.91
N GLN A 277 1.92 -9.45 24.59
CA GLN A 277 2.88 -10.12 23.71
C GLN A 277 4.32 -9.69 24.00
N VAL A 278 4.55 -8.39 24.20
CA VAL A 278 5.87 -7.84 24.53
C VAL A 278 6.32 -8.29 25.91
N GLU A 279 5.47 -8.19 26.93
CA GLU A 279 5.79 -8.68 28.27
C GLU A 279 6.19 -10.16 28.26
N ARG A 280 5.42 -11.00 27.56
CA ARG A 280 5.72 -12.43 27.40
C ARG A 280 7.06 -12.66 26.72
N MET A 281 7.37 -11.90 25.67
CA MET A 281 8.63 -12.00 24.94
C MET A 281 9.83 -11.66 25.83
N LEU A 282 9.72 -10.61 26.64
CA LEU A 282 10.77 -10.17 27.57
C LEU A 282 10.93 -11.08 28.78
N CYS A 283 9.84 -11.60 29.35
CA CYS A 283 9.91 -12.58 30.45
C CYS A 283 10.57 -13.89 30.01
N ALA A 284 10.28 -14.37 28.79
CA ALA A 284 10.90 -15.57 28.25
C ALA A 284 12.43 -15.42 28.11
N GLN A 285 12.93 -14.20 27.84
CA GLN A 285 14.37 -13.92 27.79
C GLN A 285 15.04 -14.12 29.15
N SER A 286 14.41 -13.66 30.23
CA SER A 286 14.96 -13.78 31.59
C SER A 286 15.05 -15.24 32.07
N ALA A 287 14.08 -16.08 31.70
CA ALA A 287 14.06 -17.50 32.07
C ALA A 287 15.11 -18.35 31.32
N LEU A 288 15.44 -18.00 30.07
CA LEU A 288 16.47 -18.70 29.28
C LEU A 288 17.89 -18.47 29.81
N GLY A 289 18.12 -17.42 30.61
CA GLY A 289 19.39 -17.16 31.29
C GLY A 289 19.62 -18.03 32.54
N GLU A 290 18.57 -18.62 33.10
CA GLU A 290 18.60 -19.39 34.36
C GLU A 290 18.39 -20.90 34.12
N GLY A 291 19.15 -21.49 33.18
CA GLY A 291 19.45 -22.93 33.16
C GLY A 291 18.27 -23.92 33.28
N GLN A 292 17.07 -23.57 32.82
CA GLN A 292 15.91 -24.47 32.86
C GLN A 292 15.74 -25.28 31.58
N ASP A 293 15.38 -26.55 31.82
CA ASP A 293 15.45 -27.68 30.91
C ASP A 293 14.47 -27.58 29.72
N LEU A 294 14.92 -28.10 28.59
CA LEU A 294 14.54 -27.84 27.20
C LEU A 294 13.27 -28.57 26.72
N LEU A 295 12.15 -28.47 27.42
CA LEU A 295 10.89 -29.03 26.92
C LEU A 295 9.71 -28.15 27.33
N THR A 296 9.05 -27.56 26.32
CA THR A 296 7.74 -26.87 26.30
C THR A 296 7.79 -25.33 26.10
N THR A 297 7.39 -24.93 24.89
CA THR A 297 7.27 -23.57 24.32
C THR A 297 8.57 -22.91 23.86
N ALA A 298 8.86 -23.05 22.55
CA ALA A 298 9.84 -22.20 21.89
C ALA A 298 9.43 -20.73 22.09
N ALA A 299 10.38 -19.90 22.51
CA ALA A 299 10.12 -18.50 22.80
C ALA A 299 9.58 -17.79 21.52
N PRO A 300 8.59 -16.88 21.63
CA PRO A 300 7.98 -16.25 20.46
C PRO A 300 9.04 -15.51 19.64
N THR A 301 9.11 -15.74 18.34
CA THR A 301 10.09 -15.08 17.46
C THR A 301 9.64 -13.70 17.00
N HIS A 302 8.33 -13.41 17.08
CA HIS A 302 7.72 -12.15 16.68
C HIS A 302 6.58 -11.76 17.63
N ILE A 303 6.26 -10.47 17.66
CA ILE A 303 4.96 -9.95 18.09
C ILE A 303 4.15 -9.55 16.87
N THR A 304 2.82 -9.48 17.02
CA THR A 304 1.90 -8.99 15.98
C THR A 304 1.36 -7.63 16.39
N ILE A 305 1.48 -6.63 15.52
CA ILE A 305 0.93 -5.29 15.71
C ILE A 305 -0.06 -4.94 14.60
N PRO A 306 -0.94 -3.95 14.78
CA PRO A 306 -1.76 -3.43 13.70
C PRO A 306 -0.89 -2.85 12.57
N ALA A 307 -1.37 -2.96 11.34
CA ALA A 307 -0.79 -2.29 10.18
C ALA A 307 -1.81 -1.35 9.54
N ALA A 308 -1.34 -0.24 8.97
CA ALA A 308 -2.16 0.70 8.19
C ALA A 308 -2.50 0.15 6.79
N TYR A 309 -1.82 -0.90 6.36
CA TYR A 309 -2.04 -1.54 5.06
C TYR A 309 -3.35 -2.32 5.03
N LYS A 310 -3.96 -2.37 3.85
CA LYS A 310 -5.01 -3.33 3.51
C LYS A 310 -4.50 -4.14 2.33
N SER A 311 -4.61 -5.45 2.40
CA SER A 311 -4.14 -6.32 1.32
C SER A 311 -5.12 -6.29 0.15
N GLY A 312 -4.61 -6.11 -1.06
CA GLY A 312 -5.48 -5.95 -2.22
C GLY A 312 -4.78 -5.52 -3.48
N VAL A 313 -5.60 -5.16 -4.47
CA VAL A 313 -5.12 -4.72 -5.78
C VAL A 313 -5.65 -3.32 -6.05
N THR A 314 -4.75 -2.40 -6.33
CA THR A 314 -5.08 -1.09 -6.88
C THR A 314 -4.94 -1.16 -8.41
N LEU A 315 -6.01 -0.90 -9.14
CA LEU A 315 -5.97 -0.79 -10.59
C LEU A 315 -5.88 0.68 -10.98
N PHE A 316 -4.95 1.02 -11.86
CA PHE A 316 -4.78 2.38 -12.40
C PHE A 316 -5.08 2.42 -13.89
N VAL A 317 -5.72 3.49 -14.35
CA VAL A 317 -6.07 3.72 -15.75
C VAL A 317 -5.92 5.20 -16.13
N PRO A 318 -5.75 5.54 -17.42
CA PRO A 318 -5.88 6.90 -17.88
C PRO A 318 -7.30 7.42 -17.63
N CYS A 319 -7.42 8.63 -17.10
CA CYS A 319 -8.68 9.27 -16.72
C CYS A 319 -9.64 9.45 -17.91
N ASP A 320 -9.10 9.68 -19.10
CA ASP A 320 -9.82 9.86 -20.35
C ASP A 320 -10.14 8.54 -21.07
N SER A 321 -9.72 7.39 -20.53
CA SER A 321 -10.04 6.09 -21.09
C SER A 321 -11.51 5.71 -20.82
N PRO A 322 -12.19 5.01 -21.74
CA PRO A 322 -13.54 4.52 -21.49
C PRO A 322 -13.60 3.54 -20.30
N VAL A 323 -12.49 2.92 -19.96
CA VAL A 323 -12.34 1.95 -18.87
C VAL A 323 -12.37 2.62 -17.50
N ALA A 324 -12.07 3.92 -17.40
CA ALA A 324 -12.10 4.66 -16.13
C ALA A 324 -13.49 4.65 -15.49
N ALA A 325 -14.54 4.93 -16.26
CA ALA A 325 -15.90 4.91 -15.75
C ALA A 325 -16.33 3.51 -15.29
N GLU A 326 -15.96 2.47 -16.05
CA GLU A 326 -16.26 1.08 -15.72
C GLU A 326 -15.53 0.64 -14.44
N LEU A 327 -14.25 0.99 -14.30
CA LEU A 327 -13.45 0.70 -13.10
C LEU A 327 -14.07 1.34 -11.85
N LEU A 328 -14.51 2.60 -11.95
CA LEU A 328 -15.15 3.31 -10.85
C LEU A 328 -16.57 2.82 -10.54
N ALA A 329 -17.23 2.14 -11.49
CA ALA A 329 -18.55 1.55 -11.30
C ALA A 329 -18.50 0.08 -10.83
N GLU A 330 -17.37 -0.60 -10.99
CA GLU A 330 -17.22 -2.02 -10.66
C GLU A 330 -17.60 -2.30 -9.19
N PRO A 331 -18.40 -3.32 -8.86
CA PRO A 331 -18.67 -3.67 -7.47
C PRO A 331 -17.40 -4.16 -6.75
N GLU A 332 -17.45 -4.19 -5.42
CA GLU A 332 -16.41 -4.86 -4.64
C GLU A 332 -16.43 -6.37 -4.90
N LEU A 333 -15.28 -7.03 -4.75
CA LEU A 333 -15.13 -8.45 -5.00
C LEU A 333 -15.95 -9.30 -4.00
N PRO A 334 -16.65 -10.35 -4.47
CA PRO A 334 -17.44 -11.21 -3.60
C PRO A 334 -16.55 -11.93 -2.59
N LEU A 335 -17.05 -12.12 -1.37
CA LEU A 335 -16.38 -12.91 -0.34
C LEU A 335 -16.40 -14.40 -0.72
N LEU A 336 -15.34 -15.13 -0.36
CA LEU A 336 -15.26 -16.58 -0.47
C LEU A 336 -16.00 -17.28 0.67
#